data_AF-A0A0M4JIT5-F1
#
_entry.id   AF-A0A0M4JIT5-F1
#
_cell.length_a   1.000
_cell.length_b   1.000
_cell.length_c   1.000
_cell.angle_alpha   90.00
_cell.angle_beta   90.00
_cell.angle_gamma   90.00
#
_symmetry.space_group_name_H-M   'P 1'
#
loop_
_entity.id
_entity.type
_entity.pdbx_description
1 polymer ?
#
loop_
_entity_poly.entity_id
_entity_poly.type
_entity_poly.pdbx_seq_one_letter_code
_entity_poly.pdbx_strand_id
1 'polypeptide(L)'
;MSHNASITFDICNKDELLALTQVEKEIKELENFSIKNNFSDIFNEEIKNIYSQLEESKSLIEQIGGSHTISGDYDIINATKNKQIEKYYLQLDNIIKKIQNIKYTLNLEGELIRTINFEKNKIGELISQNGFIANQALKNLFSNNLEVNFNSINQEIENIRFKESNDKTIKIYKDKLKDELNNLNIAKEFKTKLYSDLSKLETNIEVMDFSALMKSIETNILKTNMLVKDVEDELKKINFKTFSKKYIILNSSTPEVGDQFVISLKVVNNKNNNIIVNFGLNGTMEYKMGNYADHLCDADAEKFIKGLQSKQRFIVSQKITRTSTTTRPIQRVRKMKVKEK
;
A
#
# COMPACT_ATOMS: atom_id res chain seq x y z
N MET A 1 35.23 -1.56 4.83
CA MET A 1 34.27 -0.43 4.70
C MET A 1 32.85 -0.96 4.77
N SER A 2 31.96 -0.24 5.44
CA SER A 2 30.52 -0.56 5.53
C SER A 2 29.78 0.16 4.42
N HIS A 3 28.74 -0.48 3.88
CA HIS A 3 27.82 0.10 2.91
C HIS A 3 26.39 -0.15 3.34
N ASN A 4 25.49 0.78 3.01
CA ASN A 4 24.05 0.51 3.01
C ASN A 4 23.62 0.24 1.57
N ALA A 5 23.04 -0.92 1.32
CA ALA A 5 22.44 -1.27 0.04
C ALA A 5 20.93 -1.03 0.14
N SER A 6 20.40 -0.25 -0.80
CA SER A 6 18.96 -0.06 -1.03
C SER A 6 18.63 -0.62 -2.40
N ILE A 7 17.68 -1.54 -2.45
CA ILE A 7 17.22 -2.23 -3.66
C ILE A 7 15.74 -1.94 -3.83
N THR A 8 15.35 -1.50 -5.01
CA THR A 8 13.95 -1.40 -5.42
C THR A 8 13.66 -2.55 -6.38
N PHE A 9 12.72 -3.41 -6.02
CA PHE A 9 12.28 -4.48 -6.88
C PHE A 9 11.26 -3.99 -7.91
N ASP A 10 11.23 -4.66 -9.05
CA ASP A 10 10.19 -4.54 -10.05
C ASP A 10 8.89 -5.14 -9.53
N ILE A 11 7.80 -4.86 -10.25
CA ILE A 11 6.53 -5.53 -10.01
C ILE A 11 6.70 -7.05 -10.19
N CYS A 12 6.18 -7.81 -9.22
CA CYS A 12 6.07 -9.26 -9.33
C CYS A 12 4.64 -9.65 -9.71
N ASN A 13 4.46 -10.14 -10.94
CA ASN A 13 3.15 -10.52 -11.47
C ASN A 13 2.35 -11.43 -10.56
N LYS A 14 3.02 -12.40 -9.92
CA LYS A 14 2.37 -13.34 -9.01
C LYS A 14 1.73 -12.65 -7.80
N ASP A 15 2.44 -11.68 -7.23
CA ASP A 15 1.97 -10.95 -6.04
C ASP A 15 0.82 -10.01 -6.42
N GLU A 16 0.94 -9.32 -7.56
CA GLU A 16 -0.12 -8.41 -8.03
C GLU A 16 -1.38 -9.17 -8.47
N LEU A 17 -1.26 -10.33 -9.12
CA LEU A 17 -2.42 -11.17 -9.45
C LEU A 17 -3.14 -11.69 -8.20
N LEU A 18 -2.39 -12.01 -7.14
CA LEU A 18 -2.98 -12.40 -5.86
C LEU A 18 -3.74 -11.23 -5.21
N ALA A 19 -3.18 -10.01 -5.27
CA ALA A 19 -3.87 -8.80 -4.82
C ALA A 19 -5.14 -8.54 -5.63
N LEU A 20 -5.08 -8.61 -6.97
CA LEU A 20 -6.24 -8.46 -7.85
C LEU A 20 -7.32 -9.52 -7.58
N THR A 21 -6.93 -10.75 -7.26
CA THR A 21 -7.87 -11.80 -6.86
C THR A 21 -8.62 -11.46 -5.57
N GLN A 22 -7.94 -10.80 -4.63
CA GLN A 22 -8.58 -10.33 -3.40
C GLN A 22 -9.57 -9.19 -3.67
N VAL A 23 -9.19 -8.24 -4.53
CA VAL A 23 -10.09 -7.18 -5.00
C VAL A 23 -11.32 -7.77 -5.71
N GLU A 24 -11.14 -8.79 -6.55
CA GLU A 24 -12.24 -9.49 -7.22
C GLU A 24 -13.25 -10.09 -6.22
N LYS A 25 -12.77 -10.69 -5.13
CA LYS A 25 -13.64 -11.20 -4.06
C LYS A 25 -14.44 -10.08 -3.41
N GLU A 26 -13.81 -8.92 -3.17
CA GLU A 26 -14.51 -7.77 -2.60
C GLU A 26 -15.58 -7.21 -3.53
N ILE A 27 -15.37 -7.23 -4.85
CA ILE A 27 -16.39 -6.83 -5.84
C ILE A 27 -17.56 -7.81 -5.81
N LYS A 28 -17.29 -9.12 -5.76
CA LYS A 28 -18.35 -10.15 -5.64
C LYS A 28 -19.16 -10.00 -4.36
N GLU A 29 -18.52 -9.72 -3.24
CA GLU A 29 -19.20 -9.43 -1.97
C GLU A 29 -20.11 -8.19 -2.09
N LEU A 30 -19.60 -7.14 -2.73
CA LEU A 30 -20.36 -5.91 -2.98
C LEU A 30 -21.58 -6.15 -3.88
N GLU A 31 -21.41 -6.91 -4.95
CA GLU A 31 -22.47 -7.31 -5.89
C GLU A 31 -23.57 -8.09 -5.17
N ASN A 32 -23.18 -9.14 -4.41
CA ASN A 32 -24.11 -9.93 -3.62
C ASN A 32 -24.86 -9.07 -2.58
N PHE A 33 -24.15 -8.15 -1.92
CA PHE A 33 -24.77 -7.23 -0.98
C PHE A 33 -25.77 -6.29 -1.67
N SER A 34 -25.41 -5.76 -2.84
CA SER A 34 -26.27 -4.88 -3.65
C SER A 34 -27.56 -5.58 -4.06
N ILE A 35 -27.46 -6.82 -4.55
CA ILE A 35 -28.61 -7.66 -4.92
C ILE A 35 -29.48 -7.94 -3.70
N LYS A 36 -28.89 -8.45 -2.60
CA LYS A 36 -29.62 -8.82 -1.39
C LYS A 36 -30.42 -7.66 -0.80
N ASN A 37 -29.94 -6.43 -0.98
CA ASN A 37 -30.54 -5.23 -0.41
C ASN A 37 -31.28 -4.36 -1.43
N ASN A 38 -31.56 -4.86 -2.63
CA ASN A 38 -32.28 -4.17 -3.71
C ASN A 38 -31.63 -2.84 -4.17
N PHE A 39 -30.30 -2.82 -4.25
CA PHE A 39 -29.53 -1.68 -4.77
C PHE A 39 -28.99 -1.91 -6.19
N SER A 40 -29.26 -3.07 -6.79
CA SER A 40 -28.76 -3.46 -8.11
C SER A 40 -29.05 -2.41 -9.19
N ASP A 41 -30.26 -1.83 -9.22
CA ASP A 41 -30.62 -0.81 -10.21
C ASP A 41 -29.80 0.49 -10.12
N ILE A 42 -29.08 0.70 -9.02
CA ILE A 42 -28.28 1.91 -8.76
C ILE A 42 -26.81 1.64 -9.05
N PHE A 43 -26.29 0.48 -8.65
CA PHE A 43 -24.87 0.18 -8.74
C PHE A 43 -24.48 -0.83 -9.82
N ASN A 44 -25.41 -1.50 -10.51
CA ASN A 44 -25.07 -2.54 -11.48
C ASN A 44 -24.09 -2.04 -12.57
N GLU A 45 -24.33 -0.86 -13.13
CA GLU A 45 -23.44 -0.30 -14.16
C GLU A 45 -22.07 0.07 -13.58
N GLU A 46 -22.00 0.63 -12.37
CA GLU A 46 -20.73 0.92 -11.72
C GLU A 46 -19.96 -0.35 -11.33
N ILE A 47 -20.65 -1.40 -10.86
CA ILE A 47 -20.03 -2.70 -10.56
C ILE A 47 -19.46 -3.33 -11.84
N LYS A 48 -20.20 -3.28 -12.96
CA LYS A 48 -19.68 -3.72 -14.27
C LYS A 48 -18.46 -2.92 -14.70
N ASN A 49 -18.49 -1.60 -14.53
CA ASN A 49 -17.36 -0.72 -14.84
C ASN A 49 -16.13 -1.09 -13.98
N ILE A 50 -16.32 -1.35 -12.69
CA ILE A 50 -15.25 -1.81 -11.79
C ILE A 50 -14.68 -3.16 -12.25
N TYR A 51 -15.51 -4.13 -12.65
CA TYR A 51 -15.02 -5.40 -13.22
C TYR A 51 -14.21 -5.17 -14.52
N SER A 52 -14.68 -4.29 -15.41
CA SER A 52 -13.94 -3.95 -16.64
C SER A 52 -12.54 -3.39 -16.32
N GLN A 53 -12.45 -2.46 -15.37
CA GLN A 53 -11.18 -1.89 -14.92
C GLN A 53 -10.26 -2.93 -14.27
N LEU A 54 -10.83 -3.90 -13.55
CA LEU A 54 -10.08 -5.01 -12.98
C LEU A 54 -9.46 -5.90 -14.07
N GLU A 55 -10.23 -6.25 -15.11
CA GLU A 55 -9.73 -7.05 -16.23
C GLU A 55 -8.66 -6.31 -17.04
N GLU A 56 -8.82 -5.00 -17.24
CA GLU A 56 -7.75 -4.15 -17.80
C GLU A 56 -6.48 -4.19 -16.94
N SER A 57 -6.62 -4.12 -15.61
CA SER A 57 -5.51 -4.16 -14.67
C SER A 57 -4.79 -5.52 -14.71
N LYS A 58 -5.52 -6.63 -14.84
CA LYS A 58 -4.95 -7.97 -15.04
C LYS A 58 -4.13 -8.02 -16.34
N SER A 59 -4.69 -7.50 -17.44
CA SER A 59 -4.00 -7.45 -18.73
C SER A 59 -2.72 -6.60 -18.68
N LEU A 60 -2.74 -5.45 -17.98
CA LEU A 60 -1.54 -4.63 -17.80
C LEU A 60 -0.42 -5.38 -17.08
N ILE A 61 -0.74 -6.12 -16.01
CA ILE A 61 0.25 -6.92 -15.27
C ILE A 61 0.86 -8.01 -16.17
N GLU A 62 0.04 -8.69 -16.97
CA GLU A 62 0.54 -9.69 -17.92
C GLU A 62 1.50 -9.07 -18.96
N GLN A 63 1.15 -7.89 -19.49
CA GLN A 63 2.00 -7.14 -20.43
C GLN A 63 3.33 -6.71 -19.77
N ILE A 64 3.28 -6.20 -18.54
CA ILE A 64 4.47 -5.79 -17.78
C ILE A 64 5.40 -6.99 -17.56
N GLY A 65 4.87 -8.16 -17.20
CA GLY A 65 5.69 -9.37 -17.03
C GLY A 65 6.24 -9.94 -18.34
N GLY A 66 5.50 -9.82 -19.44
CA GLY A 66 5.96 -10.21 -20.79
C GLY A 66 7.01 -9.27 -21.39
N SER A 67 7.18 -8.06 -20.84
CA SER A 67 8.12 -7.05 -21.36
C SER A 67 9.60 -7.38 -21.12
N HIS A 68 9.92 -8.33 -20.23
CA HIS A 68 11.31 -8.76 -19.98
C HIS A 68 11.98 -9.50 -21.15
N THR A 69 11.22 -9.80 -22.23
CA THR A 69 11.69 -10.52 -23.43
C THR A 69 11.88 -9.65 -24.67
N ILE A 70 11.66 -8.33 -24.60
CA ILE A 70 11.68 -7.47 -25.79
C ILE A 70 13.09 -6.92 -26.05
N SER A 71 13.60 -7.15 -27.28
CA SER A 71 14.83 -6.52 -27.78
C SER A 71 14.51 -5.19 -28.45
N GLY A 72 15.21 -4.11 -28.06
CA GLY A 72 15.01 -2.76 -28.56
C GLY A 72 15.73 -1.72 -27.70
N ASP A 73 15.52 -0.44 -28.00
CA ASP A 73 16.17 0.67 -27.29
C ASP A 73 15.79 0.67 -25.81
N TYR A 74 16.77 0.41 -24.95
CA TYR A 74 16.57 0.08 -23.53
C TYR A 74 15.84 1.19 -22.76
N ASP A 75 16.10 2.45 -23.12
CA ASP A 75 15.51 3.62 -22.47
C ASP A 75 14.02 3.81 -22.81
N ILE A 76 13.61 3.50 -24.05
CA ILE A 76 12.21 3.64 -24.49
C ILE A 76 11.34 2.52 -23.90
N ILE A 77 11.88 1.30 -23.83
CA ILE A 77 11.19 0.14 -23.23
C ILE A 77 10.95 0.39 -21.74
N ASN A 78 11.96 0.87 -21.01
CA ASN A 78 11.82 1.19 -19.58
C ASN A 78 10.84 2.35 -19.33
N ALA A 79 10.87 3.41 -20.14
CA ALA A 79 9.92 4.52 -20.01
C ALA A 79 8.46 4.08 -20.24
N THR A 80 8.23 3.22 -21.24
CA THR A 80 6.90 2.68 -21.54
C THR A 80 6.41 1.76 -20.43
N LYS A 81 7.28 0.87 -19.94
CA LYS A 81 6.99 -0.02 -18.80
C LYS A 81 6.64 0.76 -17.54
N ASN A 82 7.43 1.78 -17.20
CA ASN A 82 7.17 2.60 -16.02
C ASN A 82 5.80 3.31 -16.11
N LYS A 83 5.42 3.81 -17.29
CA LYS A 83 4.07 4.37 -17.51
C LYS A 83 2.97 3.33 -17.33
N GLN A 84 3.18 2.09 -17.79
CA GLN A 84 2.21 1.01 -17.58
C GLN A 84 2.07 0.64 -16.10
N ILE A 85 3.19 0.62 -15.37
CA ILE A 85 3.22 0.41 -13.91
C ILE A 85 2.46 1.51 -13.17
N GLU A 86 2.72 2.78 -13.51
CA GLU A 86 2.03 3.92 -12.92
C GLU A 86 0.53 3.86 -13.21
N LYS A 87 0.15 3.60 -14.47
CA LYS A 87 -1.25 3.40 -14.87
C LYS A 87 -1.92 2.28 -14.07
N TYR A 88 -1.22 1.16 -13.89
CA TYR A 88 -1.73 0.02 -13.12
C TYR A 88 -2.02 0.42 -11.66
N TYR A 89 -1.07 1.05 -10.96
CA TYR A 89 -1.27 1.44 -9.57
C TYR A 89 -2.39 2.47 -9.41
N LEU A 90 -2.47 3.47 -10.30
CA LEU A 90 -3.57 4.44 -10.31
C LEU A 90 -4.93 3.77 -10.53
N GLN A 91 -5.02 2.81 -11.45
CA GLN A 91 -6.26 2.06 -11.70
C GLN A 91 -6.64 1.20 -10.48
N LEU A 92 -5.68 0.51 -9.86
CA LEU A 92 -5.92 -0.31 -8.67
C LEU A 92 -6.43 0.53 -7.50
N ASP A 93 -5.78 1.66 -7.21
CA ASP A 93 -6.21 2.56 -6.13
C ASP A 93 -7.61 3.14 -6.41
N ASN A 94 -7.92 3.48 -7.67
CA ASN A 94 -9.25 3.94 -8.05
C ASN A 94 -10.33 2.85 -7.89
N ILE A 95 -10.03 1.60 -8.28
CA ILE A 95 -10.93 0.45 -8.07
C ILE A 95 -11.20 0.27 -6.58
N ILE A 96 -10.15 0.24 -5.75
CA ILE A 96 -10.27 0.09 -4.29
C ILE A 96 -11.13 1.22 -3.72
N LYS A 97 -10.85 2.47 -4.11
CA LYS A 97 -11.61 3.64 -3.67
C LYS A 97 -13.09 3.52 -4.02
N LYS A 98 -13.43 3.18 -5.27
CA LYS A 98 -14.82 2.99 -5.70
C LYS A 98 -15.53 1.90 -4.88
N ILE A 99 -14.88 0.75 -4.68
CA ILE A 99 -15.43 -0.35 -3.87
C ILE A 99 -15.71 0.13 -2.44
N GLN A 100 -14.73 0.78 -1.80
CA GLN A 100 -14.90 1.27 -0.42
C GLN A 100 -15.99 2.32 -0.33
N ASN A 101 -16.03 3.26 -1.27
CA ASN A 101 -17.06 4.30 -1.33
C ASN A 101 -18.48 3.71 -1.40
N ILE A 102 -18.71 2.73 -2.28
CA ILE A 102 -20.02 2.07 -2.37
C ILE A 102 -20.30 1.27 -1.09
N LYS A 103 -19.35 0.46 -0.59
CA LYS A 103 -19.52 -0.33 0.65
C LYS A 103 -19.89 0.55 1.83
N TYR A 104 -19.15 1.64 2.05
CA TYR A 104 -19.41 2.59 3.13
C TYR A 104 -20.81 3.18 3.02
N THR A 105 -21.16 3.63 1.82
CA THR A 105 -22.46 4.21 1.55
C THR A 105 -23.61 3.27 1.87
N LEU A 106 -23.51 2.03 1.39
CA LEU A 106 -24.50 0.99 1.61
C LEU A 106 -24.68 0.62 3.09
N ASN A 107 -23.59 0.62 3.87
CA ASN A 107 -23.58 0.29 5.30
C ASN A 107 -24.08 1.42 6.22
N LEU A 108 -24.26 2.63 5.69
CA LEU A 108 -24.54 3.82 6.50
C LEU A 108 -25.96 4.35 6.30
N GLU A 109 -26.38 4.53 5.05
CA GLU A 109 -27.62 5.23 4.74
C GLU A 109 -28.32 4.63 3.50
N GLY A 110 -28.25 3.30 3.34
CA GLY A 110 -28.88 2.60 2.22
C GLY A 110 -30.38 2.91 2.07
N GLU A 111 -31.09 3.21 3.15
CA GLU A 111 -32.53 3.55 3.09
C GLU A 111 -32.82 4.84 2.32
N LEU A 112 -31.99 5.89 2.46
CA LEU A 112 -32.11 7.15 1.71
C LEU A 112 -31.87 6.94 0.21
N ILE A 113 -31.00 6.01 -0.15
CA ILE A 113 -30.70 5.70 -1.55
C ILE A 113 -31.88 4.98 -2.21
N ARG A 114 -32.63 4.16 -1.46
CA ARG A 114 -33.80 3.44 -1.99
C ARG A 114 -34.93 4.35 -2.44
N THR A 115 -35.02 5.57 -1.91
CA THR A 115 -36.07 6.52 -2.29
C THR A 115 -35.78 7.20 -3.63
N ILE A 116 -34.58 7.03 -4.18
CA ILE A 116 -34.15 7.60 -5.46
C ILE A 116 -34.68 6.74 -6.60
N ASN A 117 -35.60 7.31 -7.39
CA ASN A 117 -36.26 6.63 -8.52
C ASN A 117 -35.89 7.21 -9.90
N PHE A 118 -34.99 8.19 -9.96
CA PHE A 118 -34.52 8.84 -11.18
C PHE A 118 -33.00 8.69 -11.32
N GLU A 119 -32.50 8.74 -12.56
CA GLU A 119 -31.06 8.78 -12.89
C GLU A 119 -30.16 7.83 -12.08
N LYS A 120 -30.68 6.66 -11.69
CA LYS A 120 -30.06 5.75 -10.70
C LYS A 120 -28.59 5.45 -11.01
N ASN A 121 -28.24 5.23 -12.27
CA ASN A 121 -26.86 4.98 -12.71
C ASN A 121 -25.92 6.17 -12.44
N LYS A 122 -26.37 7.41 -12.70
CA LYS A 122 -25.56 8.62 -12.45
C LYS A 122 -25.38 8.86 -10.96
N ILE A 123 -26.38 8.50 -10.15
CA ILE A 123 -26.27 8.56 -8.69
C ILE A 123 -25.30 7.49 -8.18
N GLY A 124 -25.36 6.28 -8.74
CA GLY A 124 -24.39 5.22 -8.47
C GLY A 124 -22.96 5.68 -8.75
N GLU A 125 -22.74 6.37 -9.87
CA GLU A 125 -21.46 6.99 -10.23
C GLU A 125 -21.01 8.05 -9.21
N LEU A 126 -21.88 8.99 -8.84
CA LEU A 126 -21.56 10.01 -7.84
C LEU A 126 -21.16 9.38 -6.50
N ILE A 127 -21.87 8.33 -6.08
CA ILE A 127 -21.57 7.58 -4.86
C ILE A 127 -20.25 6.83 -5.00
N SER A 128 -19.96 6.18 -6.14
CA SER A 128 -18.70 5.45 -6.31
C SER A 128 -17.49 6.39 -6.26
N GLN A 129 -17.65 7.63 -6.73
CA GLN A 129 -16.59 8.65 -6.71
C GLN A 129 -16.44 9.34 -5.35
N ASN A 130 -17.55 9.59 -4.64
CA ASN A 130 -17.61 10.49 -3.48
C ASN A 130 -18.02 9.82 -2.16
N GLY A 131 -18.33 8.53 -2.18
CA GLY A 131 -18.64 7.74 -0.99
C GLY A 131 -19.66 8.41 -0.09
N PHE A 132 -19.28 8.58 1.19
CA PHE A 132 -20.18 9.17 2.18
C PHE A 132 -20.51 10.64 1.94
N ILE A 133 -19.66 11.39 1.23
CA ILE A 133 -19.91 12.79 0.92
C ILE A 133 -21.16 12.89 0.04
N ALA A 134 -21.34 11.96 -0.90
CA ALA A 134 -22.57 11.88 -1.69
C ALA A 134 -23.82 11.62 -0.81
N ASN A 135 -23.71 10.78 0.22
CA ASN A 135 -24.83 10.54 1.13
C ASN A 135 -25.17 11.77 1.96
N GLN A 136 -24.17 12.46 2.48
CA GLN A 136 -24.39 13.68 3.23
C GLN A 136 -25.04 14.76 2.35
N ALA A 137 -24.63 14.87 1.08
CA ALA A 137 -25.27 15.73 0.11
C ALA A 137 -26.75 15.35 -0.10
N LEU A 138 -27.04 14.07 -0.35
CA LEU A 138 -28.42 13.56 -0.47
C LEU A 138 -29.25 13.90 0.77
N LYS A 139 -28.72 13.64 1.96
CA LYS A 139 -29.39 13.89 3.23
C LYS A 139 -29.69 15.38 3.44
N ASN A 140 -28.76 16.26 3.08
CA ASN A 140 -28.97 17.70 3.14
C ASN A 140 -30.10 18.13 2.19
N LEU A 141 -30.11 17.62 0.96
CA LEU A 141 -31.16 17.94 -0.01
C LEU A 141 -32.54 17.47 0.48
N PHE A 142 -32.66 16.22 0.95
CA PHE A 142 -33.90 15.69 1.49
C PHE A 142 -34.37 16.45 2.74
N SER A 143 -33.47 16.73 3.69
CA SER A 143 -33.81 17.42 4.94
C SER A 143 -34.30 18.86 4.71
N ASN A 144 -33.81 19.49 3.65
CA ASN A 144 -34.19 20.84 3.25
C ASN A 144 -35.34 20.88 2.23
N ASN A 145 -35.94 19.72 1.90
CA ASN A 145 -36.96 19.58 0.86
C ASN A 145 -36.55 20.19 -0.49
N LEU A 146 -35.27 20.09 -0.83
CA LEU A 146 -34.74 20.54 -2.11
C LEU A 146 -34.93 19.47 -3.18
N GLU A 147 -34.95 19.90 -4.44
CA GLU A 147 -35.00 18.98 -5.57
C GLU A 147 -33.76 18.07 -5.54
N VAL A 148 -33.99 16.76 -5.68
CA VAL A 148 -32.91 15.78 -5.78
C VAL A 148 -32.79 15.37 -7.24
N ASN A 149 -31.64 15.69 -7.84
CA ASN A 149 -31.24 15.33 -9.20
C ASN A 149 -29.70 15.31 -9.28
N PHE A 150 -29.10 14.86 -10.39
CA PHE A 150 -27.64 14.79 -10.51
C PHE A 150 -26.94 16.14 -10.22
N ASN A 151 -27.45 17.24 -10.75
CA ASN A 151 -26.81 18.55 -10.64
C ASN A 151 -26.85 19.10 -9.20
N SER A 152 -28.00 18.99 -8.54
CA SER A 152 -28.17 19.43 -7.14
C SER A 152 -27.28 18.64 -6.18
N ILE A 153 -27.16 17.32 -6.39
CA ILE A 153 -26.27 16.48 -5.59
C ILE A 153 -24.81 16.88 -5.83
N ASN A 154 -24.40 17.03 -7.10
CA ASN A 154 -23.02 17.39 -7.42
C ASN A 154 -22.63 18.75 -6.84
N GLN A 155 -23.52 19.75 -6.93
CA GLN A 155 -23.31 21.06 -6.33
C GLN A 155 -23.17 20.96 -4.81
N GLU A 156 -24.02 20.17 -4.16
CA GLU A 156 -23.96 20.00 -2.72
C GLU A 156 -22.71 19.22 -2.27
N ILE A 157 -22.23 18.26 -3.06
CA ILE A 157 -20.94 17.59 -2.84
C ILE A 157 -19.80 18.61 -2.82
N GLU A 158 -19.72 19.50 -3.82
CA GLU A 158 -18.67 20.54 -3.87
C GLU A 158 -18.78 21.50 -2.69
N ASN A 159 -20.00 21.83 -2.24
CA ASN A 159 -20.23 22.68 -1.07
C ASN A 159 -19.69 22.08 0.23
N ILE A 160 -19.67 20.74 0.36
CA ILE A 160 -19.33 20.07 1.63
C ILE A 160 -17.96 19.40 1.61
N ARG A 161 -17.38 19.07 0.45
CA ARG A 161 -16.15 18.27 0.33
C ARG A 161 -14.96 18.84 1.11
N PHE A 162 -14.82 20.17 1.14
CA PHE A 162 -13.71 20.86 1.80
C PHE A 162 -14.08 21.48 3.16
N LYS A 163 -15.27 21.19 3.69
CA LYS A 163 -15.66 21.65 5.03
C LYS A 163 -14.85 20.90 6.10
N GLU A 164 -14.49 21.65 7.15
CA GLU A 164 -13.82 21.09 8.32
C GLU A 164 -14.68 20.03 9.04
N SER A 165 -14.00 19.05 9.64
CA SER A 165 -14.53 17.76 10.10
C SER A 165 -15.39 17.81 11.37
N ASN A 166 -15.80 18.99 11.83
CA ASN A 166 -16.42 19.18 13.14
C ASN A 166 -17.93 18.87 13.19
N ASP A 167 -18.52 18.40 12.08
CA ASP A 167 -19.92 17.97 12.04
C ASP A 167 -20.12 16.67 12.84
N LYS A 168 -21.21 16.57 13.61
CA LYS A 168 -21.62 15.35 14.34
C LYS A 168 -21.69 14.12 13.42
N THR A 169 -22.03 14.32 12.15
CA THR A 169 -22.12 13.26 11.13
C THR A 169 -20.73 12.70 10.80
N ILE A 170 -19.70 13.55 10.75
CA ILE A 170 -18.32 13.16 10.44
C ILE A 170 -17.69 12.36 11.58
N LYS A 171 -18.06 12.68 12.83
CA LYS A 171 -17.67 11.86 13.99
C LYS A 171 -18.14 10.40 13.84
N ILE A 172 -19.36 10.18 13.35
CA ILE A 172 -19.88 8.82 13.10
C ILE A 172 -19.02 8.10 12.05
N TYR A 173 -18.63 8.77 10.97
CA TYR A 173 -17.75 8.19 9.95
C TYR A 173 -16.37 7.86 10.50
N LYS A 174 -15.75 8.78 11.26
CA LYS A 174 -14.46 8.50 11.92
C LYS A 174 -14.57 7.33 12.89
N ASP A 175 -15.64 7.20 13.65
CA ASP A 175 -15.83 6.08 14.57
C ASP A 175 -16.01 4.74 13.82
N LYS A 176 -16.72 4.72 12.69
CA LYS A 176 -16.76 3.51 11.83
C LYS A 176 -15.40 3.15 11.23
N LEU A 177 -14.61 4.13 10.80
CA LEU A 177 -13.25 3.91 10.32
C LEU A 177 -12.35 3.33 11.42
N LYS A 178 -12.54 3.74 12.69
CA LYS A 178 -11.84 3.14 13.84
C LYS A 178 -12.22 1.68 14.03
N ASP A 179 -13.48 1.33 13.86
CA ASP A 179 -13.96 -0.06 13.97
C ASP A 179 -13.41 -0.92 12.83
N GLU A 180 -13.38 -0.40 11.61
CA GLU A 180 -12.73 -1.08 10.49
C GLU A 180 -11.23 -1.29 10.75
N LEU A 181 -10.53 -0.25 11.20
CA LEU A 181 -9.10 -0.32 11.54
C LEU A 181 -8.81 -1.38 12.61
N ASN A 182 -9.71 -1.57 13.57
CA ASN A 182 -9.61 -2.64 14.56
C ASN A 182 -9.67 -4.03 13.91
N ASN A 183 -10.50 -4.19 12.88
CA ASN A 183 -10.72 -5.46 12.18
C ASN A 183 -9.67 -5.77 11.11
N LEU A 184 -8.88 -4.80 10.66
CA LEU A 184 -7.79 -5.05 9.70
C LEU A 184 -6.78 -6.05 10.25
N ASN A 185 -6.31 -6.96 9.41
CA ASN A 185 -5.32 -7.97 9.81
C ASN A 185 -3.88 -7.44 9.65
N ILE A 186 -3.57 -6.34 10.34
CA ILE A 186 -2.28 -5.66 10.30
C ILE A 186 -1.67 -5.52 11.69
N ALA A 187 -0.36 -5.28 11.74
CA ALA A 187 0.39 -5.14 12.99
C ALA A 187 -0.10 -3.98 13.85
N LYS A 188 -0.01 -4.12 15.18
CA LYS A 188 -0.49 -3.14 16.16
C LYS A 188 0.20 -1.78 15.99
N GLU A 189 1.49 -1.78 15.68
CA GLU A 189 2.30 -0.58 15.43
C GLU A 189 1.71 0.23 14.27
N PHE A 190 1.31 -0.45 13.20
CA PHE A 190 0.70 0.18 12.03
C PHE A 190 -0.70 0.69 12.34
N LYS A 191 -1.52 -0.09 13.07
CA LYS A 191 -2.83 0.39 13.56
C LYS A 191 -2.70 1.65 14.41
N THR A 192 -1.72 1.69 15.31
CA THR A 192 -1.49 2.84 16.21
C THR A 192 -1.19 4.11 15.41
N LYS A 193 -0.34 3.99 14.39
CA LYS A 193 -0.04 5.11 13.47
C LYS A 193 -1.29 5.54 12.69
N LEU A 194 -2.04 4.60 12.12
CA LEU A 194 -3.29 4.91 11.40
C LEU A 194 -4.35 5.55 12.31
N TYR A 195 -4.46 5.17 13.58
CA TYR A 195 -5.31 5.86 14.55
C TYR A 195 -4.89 7.32 14.74
N SER A 196 -3.58 7.56 14.84
CA SER A 196 -3.06 8.92 14.94
C SER A 196 -3.37 9.73 13.69
N ASP A 197 -3.23 9.14 12.51
CA ASP A 197 -3.49 9.85 11.24
C ASP A 197 -4.98 10.15 11.07
N LEU A 198 -5.86 9.18 11.35
CA LEU A 198 -7.31 9.37 11.36
C LEU A 198 -7.76 10.50 12.30
N SER A 199 -7.11 10.65 13.45
CA SER A 199 -7.42 11.71 14.41
C SER A 199 -7.08 13.11 13.91
N LYS A 200 -6.09 13.21 12.99
CA LYS A 200 -5.59 14.47 12.43
C LYS A 200 -6.32 14.92 11.17
N LEU A 201 -7.17 14.08 10.57
CA LEU A 201 -7.89 14.46 9.35
C LEU A 201 -8.85 15.61 9.64
N GLU A 202 -8.81 16.64 8.82
CA GLU A 202 -9.54 17.89 9.04
C GLU A 202 -10.70 18.06 8.06
N THR A 203 -10.69 17.44 6.89
CA THR A 203 -11.72 17.64 5.85
C THR A 203 -12.52 16.38 5.52
N ASN A 204 -13.72 16.56 4.94
CA ASN A 204 -14.55 15.45 4.49
C ASN A 204 -13.85 14.55 3.46
N ILE A 205 -13.14 15.15 2.51
CA ILE A 205 -12.39 14.38 1.50
C ILE A 205 -11.28 13.52 2.12
N GLU A 206 -10.56 14.04 3.10
CA GLU A 206 -9.52 13.27 3.80
C GLU A 206 -10.10 12.07 4.53
N VAL A 207 -11.22 12.25 5.25
CA VAL A 207 -11.92 11.15 5.94
C VAL A 207 -12.43 10.11 4.94
N MET A 208 -12.91 10.54 3.76
CA MET A 208 -13.41 9.65 2.71
C MET A 208 -12.28 8.81 2.12
N ASP A 209 -11.17 9.46 1.77
CA ASP A 209 -10.01 8.81 1.17
C ASP A 209 -9.27 7.88 2.16
N PHE A 210 -9.48 8.06 3.47
CA PHE A 210 -8.83 7.25 4.49
C PHE A 210 -9.19 5.76 4.43
N SER A 211 -10.44 5.40 4.06
CA SER A 211 -10.82 3.98 3.92
C SER A 211 -10.05 3.28 2.80
N ALA A 212 -9.92 3.95 1.66
CA ALA A 212 -9.14 3.48 0.52
C ALA A 212 -7.65 3.35 0.87
N LEU A 213 -7.09 4.34 1.60
CA LEU A 213 -5.73 4.30 2.10
C LEU A 213 -5.48 3.08 3.01
N MET A 214 -6.36 2.81 3.97
CA MET A 214 -6.25 1.65 4.86
C MET A 214 -6.18 0.33 4.07
N LYS A 215 -7.02 0.20 3.05
CA LYS A 215 -7.06 -1.00 2.18
C LYS A 215 -5.85 -1.12 1.25
N SER A 216 -5.34 0.00 0.75
CA SER A 216 -4.09 0.02 -0.01
C SER A 216 -2.92 -0.42 0.87
N ILE A 217 -2.83 0.05 2.12
CA ILE A 217 -1.82 -0.38 3.09
C ILE A 217 -1.94 -1.88 3.41
N GLU A 218 -3.15 -2.40 3.66
CA GLU A 218 -3.39 -3.83 3.90
C GLU A 218 -2.89 -4.68 2.72
N THR A 219 -3.23 -4.28 1.49
CA THR A 219 -2.78 -4.93 0.25
C THR A 219 -1.26 -4.92 0.13
N ASN A 220 -0.63 -3.77 0.36
CA ASN A 220 0.82 -3.65 0.23
C ASN A 220 1.57 -4.47 1.31
N ILE A 221 1.03 -4.57 2.52
CA ILE A 221 1.59 -5.46 3.55
C ILE A 221 1.58 -6.92 3.10
N LEU A 222 0.50 -7.39 2.46
CA LEU A 222 0.42 -8.75 1.93
C LEU A 222 1.53 -9.00 0.90
N LYS A 223 1.72 -8.07 -0.05
CA LYS A 223 2.78 -8.17 -1.07
C LYS A 223 4.18 -8.13 -0.45
N THR A 224 4.45 -7.19 0.46
CA THR A 224 5.75 -7.11 1.15
C THR A 224 6.03 -8.38 1.98
N ASN A 225 5.01 -9.01 2.57
CA ASN A 225 5.18 -10.28 3.28
C ASN A 225 5.61 -11.43 2.37
N MET A 226 5.15 -11.43 1.12
CA MET A 226 5.60 -12.41 0.12
C MET A 226 7.07 -12.19 -0.24
N LEU A 227 7.48 -10.93 -0.46
CA LEU A 227 8.89 -10.59 -0.65
C LEU A 227 9.75 -10.98 0.55
N VAL A 228 9.31 -10.68 1.78
CA VAL A 228 10.00 -11.07 3.01
C VAL A 228 10.20 -12.59 3.05
N LYS A 229 9.15 -13.37 2.76
CA LYS A 229 9.24 -14.83 2.70
C LYS A 229 10.24 -15.30 1.64
N ASP A 230 10.23 -14.67 0.47
CA ASP A 230 11.20 -15.01 -0.58
C ASP A 230 12.63 -14.74 -0.14
N VAL A 231 12.85 -13.61 0.54
CA VAL A 231 14.14 -13.27 1.14
C VAL A 231 14.55 -14.26 2.22
N GLU A 232 13.65 -14.62 3.13
CA GLU A 232 13.92 -15.62 4.17
C GLU A 232 14.40 -16.94 3.56
N ASP A 233 13.72 -17.43 2.53
CA ASP A 233 14.06 -18.68 1.86
C ASP A 233 15.43 -18.62 1.18
N GLU A 234 15.78 -17.51 0.52
CA GLU A 234 17.09 -17.37 -0.11
C GLU A 234 18.21 -17.20 0.95
N LEU A 235 17.95 -16.47 2.05
CA LEU A 235 18.91 -16.34 3.14
C LEU A 235 19.17 -17.68 3.86
N LYS A 236 18.17 -18.57 3.96
CA LYS A 236 18.36 -19.94 4.48
C LYS A 236 19.38 -20.74 3.67
N LYS A 237 19.37 -20.60 2.34
CA LYS A 237 20.31 -21.29 1.44
C LYS A 237 21.77 -20.87 1.65
N ILE A 238 21.99 -19.69 2.21
CA ILE A 238 23.32 -19.15 2.53
C ILE A 238 23.63 -19.16 4.04
N ASN A 239 23.06 -20.12 4.78
CA ASN A 239 23.36 -20.44 6.19
C ASN A 239 22.85 -19.45 7.25
N PHE A 240 21.79 -18.71 6.97
CA PHE A 240 21.00 -18.01 8.01
C PHE A 240 19.92 -18.94 8.57
N LYS A 241 19.71 -18.92 9.89
CA LYS A 241 18.82 -19.89 10.57
C LYS A 241 17.73 -19.26 11.40
N THR A 242 18.03 -18.18 12.12
CA THR A 242 17.05 -17.53 12.98
C THR A 242 16.50 -16.30 12.30
N PHE A 243 15.18 -16.21 12.23
CA PHE A 243 14.44 -15.13 11.60
C PHE A 243 13.48 -14.55 12.63
N SER A 244 13.52 -13.23 12.82
CA SER A 244 12.60 -12.52 13.71
C SER A 244 12.08 -11.28 13.00
N LYS A 245 10.78 -11.26 12.78
CA LYS A 245 10.08 -10.19 12.08
C LYS A 245 9.52 -9.18 13.07
N LYS A 246 9.65 -7.89 12.75
CA LYS A 246 9.04 -6.77 13.46
C LYS A 246 8.42 -5.81 12.47
N TYR A 247 7.40 -5.08 12.91
CA TYR A 247 6.79 -3.99 12.15
C TYR A 247 7.20 -2.69 12.83
N ILE A 248 7.75 -1.75 12.06
CA ILE A 248 8.29 -0.50 12.58
C ILE A 248 7.79 0.67 11.73
N ILE A 249 7.66 1.83 12.36
CA ILE A 249 7.39 3.09 11.67
C ILE A 249 8.69 3.88 11.70
N LEU A 250 9.21 4.23 10.52
CA LEU A 250 10.31 5.17 10.40
C LEU A 250 9.73 6.56 10.23
N ASN A 251 9.87 7.40 11.26
CA ASN A 251 9.37 8.76 11.19
C ASN A 251 10.20 9.56 10.19
N SER A 252 9.55 10.20 9.24
CA SER A 252 10.26 11.11 8.34
C SER A 252 10.49 12.44 9.04
N SER A 253 11.71 12.95 8.95
CA SER A 253 12.04 14.32 9.37
C SER A 253 11.49 15.37 8.40
N THR A 254 11.07 14.97 7.20
CA THR A 254 10.47 15.85 6.18
C THR A 254 8.97 15.55 6.05
N PRO A 255 8.08 16.54 6.26
CA PRO A 255 6.63 16.36 6.18
C PRO A 255 6.15 15.79 4.84
N GLU A 256 6.81 16.16 3.74
CA GLU A 256 6.44 15.78 2.37
C GLU A 256 6.62 14.28 2.07
N VAL A 257 7.54 13.62 2.75
CA VAL A 257 7.85 12.19 2.51
C VAL A 257 6.94 11.28 3.34
N GLY A 258 6.35 11.82 4.42
CA GLY A 258 5.51 11.07 5.35
C GLY A 258 6.27 9.97 6.13
N ASP A 259 5.66 9.48 7.19
CA ASP A 259 6.21 8.35 7.94
C ASP A 259 6.17 7.07 7.10
N GLN A 260 7.20 6.24 7.18
CA GLN A 260 7.31 5.02 6.38
C GLN A 260 6.95 3.78 7.20
N PHE A 261 6.01 3.00 6.69
CA PHE A 261 5.67 1.68 7.19
C PHE A 261 6.72 0.67 6.73
N VAL A 262 7.43 0.06 7.67
CA VAL A 262 8.54 -0.84 7.39
C VAL A 262 8.36 -2.18 8.09
N ILE A 263 8.59 -3.25 7.35
CA ILE A 263 8.71 -4.60 7.89
C ILE A 263 10.21 -4.88 8.06
N SER A 264 10.65 -5.13 9.28
CA SER A 264 12.06 -5.38 9.61
C SER A 264 12.27 -6.85 9.93
N LEU A 265 13.17 -7.49 9.19
CA LEU A 265 13.57 -8.87 9.36
C LEU A 265 14.97 -8.91 9.98
N LYS A 266 15.06 -9.33 11.24
CA LYS A 266 16.32 -9.66 11.89
C LYS A 266 16.68 -11.11 11.57
N VAL A 267 17.90 -11.31 11.09
CA VAL A 267 18.42 -12.59 10.63
C VAL A 267 19.71 -12.93 11.35
N VAL A 268 19.88 -14.18 11.79
CA VAL A 268 21.11 -14.64 12.47
C VAL A 268 21.73 -15.82 11.74
N ASN A 269 23.03 -15.75 11.47
CA ASN A 269 23.79 -16.84 10.86
C ASN A 269 24.39 -17.81 11.89
N ASN A 270 24.98 -18.91 11.42
CA ASN A 270 25.65 -19.92 12.25
C ASN A 270 26.80 -19.38 13.13
N LYS A 271 27.31 -18.17 12.86
CA LYS A 271 28.38 -17.52 13.61
C LYS A 271 27.85 -16.48 14.60
N ASN A 272 26.53 -16.43 14.83
CA ASN A 272 25.83 -15.43 15.64
C ASN A 272 25.99 -13.98 15.14
N ASN A 273 26.28 -13.77 13.85
CA ASN A 273 26.21 -12.43 13.26
C ASN A 273 24.75 -12.09 12.93
N ASN A 274 24.34 -10.87 13.23
CA ASN A 274 22.94 -10.45 13.14
C ASN A 274 22.76 -9.42 12.03
N ILE A 275 22.05 -9.75 10.96
CA ILE A 275 21.73 -8.81 9.90
C ILE A 275 20.30 -8.30 10.11
N ILE A 276 20.07 -7.04 9.75
CA ILE A 276 18.72 -6.48 9.67
C ILE A 276 18.46 -6.15 8.20
N VAL A 277 17.36 -6.68 7.69
CA VAL A 277 16.83 -6.36 6.36
C VAL A 277 15.50 -5.64 6.55
N ASN A 278 15.40 -4.41 6.07
CA ASN A 278 14.19 -3.60 6.16
C ASN A 278 13.46 -3.61 4.82
N PHE A 279 12.15 -3.67 4.86
CA PHE A 279 11.29 -3.71 3.68
C PHE A 279 10.26 -2.60 3.75
N GLY A 280 10.27 -1.70 2.77
CA GLY A 280 9.21 -0.70 2.60
C GLY A 280 7.98 -1.32 1.93
N LEU A 281 6.80 -0.73 2.17
CA LEU A 281 5.56 -1.13 1.50
C LEU A 281 5.55 -0.80 -0.01
N ASN A 282 6.49 0.01 -0.47
CA ASN A 282 6.71 0.37 -1.88
C ASN A 282 7.63 -0.61 -2.64
N GLY A 283 7.88 -1.81 -2.10
CA GLY A 283 8.74 -2.81 -2.75
C GLY A 283 10.25 -2.54 -2.64
N THR A 284 10.66 -1.65 -1.74
CA THR A 284 12.08 -1.43 -1.42
C THR A 284 12.58 -2.38 -0.35
N MET A 285 13.85 -2.74 -0.44
CA MET A 285 14.57 -3.54 0.54
C MET A 285 15.92 -2.90 0.85
N GLU A 286 16.22 -2.73 2.13
CA GLU A 286 17.46 -2.13 2.61
C GLU A 286 18.21 -3.07 3.56
N TYR A 287 19.53 -3.16 3.40
CA TYR A 287 20.39 -3.93 4.29
C TYR A 287 21.83 -3.43 4.28
N LYS A 288 22.58 -3.77 5.33
CA LYS A 288 24.01 -3.44 5.43
C LYS A 288 24.87 -4.48 4.72
N MET A 289 25.79 -4.02 3.88
CA MET A 289 26.72 -4.85 3.11
C MET A 289 28.18 -4.58 3.50
N GLY A 290 28.97 -5.64 3.63
CA GLY A 290 30.40 -5.58 3.94
C GLY A 290 30.93 -6.76 4.76
N ASN A 291 32.24 -6.75 5.02
CA ASN A 291 32.95 -7.88 5.63
C ASN A 291 33.04 -7.80 7.17
N TYR A 292 32.06 -7.19 7.84
CA TYR A 292 32.04 -7.03 9.30
C TYR A 292 30.87 -7.79 9.93
N ALA A 293 30.90 -7.92 11.25
CA ALA A 293 29.71 -8.33 12.00
C ALA A 293 28.51 -7.43 11.62
N ASP A 294 27.33 -8.03 11.62
CA ASP A 294 26.05 -7.40 11.27
C ASP A 294 25.90 -6.89 9.82
N HIS A 295 26.75 -7.37 8.92
CA HIS A 295 26.67 -7.08 7.49
C HIS A 295 26.52 -8.38 6.68
N LEU A 296 25.84 -8.27 5.53
CA LEU A 296 25.86 -9.31 4.51
C LEU A 296 27.16 -9.16 3.73
N CYS A 297 27.98 -10.21 3.68
CA CYS A 297 29.22 -10.15 2.91
C CYS A 297 28.89 -10.12 1.40
N ASP A 298 29.78 -9.54 0.59
CA ASP A 298 29.52 -9.29 -0.82
C ASP A 298 29.18 -10.59 -1.58
N ALA A 299 29.90 -11.68 -1.29
CA ALA A 299 29.66 -12.99 -1.92
C ALA A 299 28.29 -13.60 -1.55
N ASP A 300 27.84 -13.39 -0.32
CA ASP A 300 26.53 -13.84 0.15
C ASP A 300 25.41 -12.95 -0.43
N ALA A 301 25.65 -11.64 -0.55
CA ALA A 301 24.74 -10.70 -1.19
C ALA A 301 24.52 -11.02 -2.67
N GLU A 302 25.57 -11.37 -3.42
CA GLU A 302 25.45 -11.79 -4.82
C GLU A 302 24.64 -13.08 -4.99
N LYS A 303 24.90 -14.10 -4.14
CA LYS A 303 24.15 -15.36 -4.17
C LYS A 303 22.68 -15.14 -3.85
N PHE A 304 22.41 -14.36 -2.81
CA PHE A 304 21.08 -13.97 -2.37
C PHE A 304 20.31 -13.25 -3.48
N ILE A 305 20.91 -12.23 -4.11
CA ILE A 305 20.28 -11.48 -5.20
C ILE A 305 19.98 -12.39 -6.41
N LYS A 306 20.91 -13.25 -6.81
CA LYS A 306 20.67 -14.23 -7.90
C LYS A 306 19.52 -15.18 -7.57
N GLY A 307 19.43 -15.62 -6.32
CA GLY A 307 18.32 -16.43 -5.81
C GLY A 307 16.98 -15.71 -5.95
N LEU A 308 16.92 -14.43 -5.57
CA LEU A 308 15.72 -13.60 -5.71
C LEU A 308 15.30 -13.41 -7.18
N GLN A 309 16.25 -13.19 -8.09
CA GLN A 309 15.95 -13.10 -9.53
C GLN A 309 15.33 -14.39 -10.06
N SER A 310 15.77 -15.57 -9.59
CA SER A 310 15.15 -16.86 -9.98
C SER A 310 13.70 -17.01 -9.51
N LYS A 311 13.30 -16.23 -8.49
CA LYS A 311 11.92 -16.11 -7.99
C LYS A 311 11.15 -14.94 -8.62
N GLN A 312 11.63 -14.42 -9.76
CA GLN A 312 11.03 -13.28 -10.47
C GLN A 312 11.01 -11.98 -9.65
N ARG A 313 11.97 -11.81 -8.73
CA ARG A 313 12.22 -10.53 -8.04
C ARG A 313 13.31 -9.79 -8.80
N PHE A 314 12.92 -9.08 -9.85
CA PHE A 314 13.85 -8.29 -10.67
C PHE A 314 14.19 -6.98 -9.98
N ILE A 315 15.41 -6.49 -10.16
CA ILE A 315 15.88 -5.24 -9.55
C ILE A 315 15.76 -4.12 -10.57
N VAL A 316 15.01 -3.07 -10.24
CA VAL A 316 14.87 -1.87 -11.08
C VAL A 316 15.89 -0.82 -10.70
N SER A 317 16.20 -0.72 -9.40
CA SER A 317 17.20 0.23 -8.90
C SER A 317 17.99 -0.38 -7.76
N GLN A 318 19.30 -0.13 -7.76
CA GLN A 318 20.19 -0.47 -6.66
C GLN A 318 21.07 0.73 -6.34
N LYS A 319 20.96 1.22 -5.11
CA LYS A 319 21.79 2.30 -4.58
C LYS A 319 22.65 1.77 -3.44
N ILE A 320 23.98 1.84 -3.61
CA ILE A 320 24.94 1.48 -2.56
C ILE A 320 25.56 2.76 -2.02
N THR A 321 25.19 3.11 -0.79
CA THR A 321 25.71 4.31 -0.13
C THR A 321 26.82 3.92 0.83
N ARG A 322 28.01 4.50 0.64
CA ARG A 322 29.13 4.32 1.58
C ARG A 322 28.81 4.99 2.90
N THR A 323 28.86 4.25 3.99
CA THR A 323 28.82 4.82 5.35
C THR A 323 30.24 5.19 5.75
N SER A 324 30.66 6.40 5.41
CA SER A 324 31.87 7.00 5.96
C SER A 324 31.61 7.36 7.43
N THR A 325 32.03 6.48 8.33
CA THR A 325 32.08 6.80 9.77
C THR A 325 33.27 7.73 10.01
N THR A 326 33.01 8.94 10.50
CA THR A 326 34.03 9.90 10.98
C THR A 326 34.66 9.47 12.32
N THR A 327 34.62 8.19 12.67
CA THR A 327 35.28 7.67 13.86
C THR A 327 36.72 7.30 13.52
N ARG A 328 37.66 8.11 14.02
CA ARG A 328 39.10 7.80 14.00
C ARG A 328 39.31 6.35 14.50
N PRO A 329 40.15 5.55 13.82
CA PRO A 329 40.45 4.21 14.31
C PRO A 329 41.07 4.34 15.71
N ILE A 330 40.49 3.66 16.70
CA ILE A 330 41.13 3.47 18.00
C ILE A 330 42.40 2.67 17.72
N GLN A 331 43.55 3.34 17.67
CA GLN A 331 44.84 2.66 17.63
C GLN A 331 44.93 1.80 18.88
N ARG A 332 44.87 0.47 18.72
CA ARG A 332 45.36 -0.44 19.74
C ARG A 332 46.85 -0.14 19.89
N VAL A 333 47.20 0.64 20.91
CA VAL A 333 48.58 0.80 21.34
C VAL A 333 49.10 -0.60 21.65
N ARG A 334 49.93 -1.16 20.77
CA ARG A 334 50.72 -2.34 21.08
C ARG A 334 51.62 -1.92 22.24
N LYS A 335 51.32 -2.38 23.45
CA LYS A 335 52.27 -2.30 24.58
C LYS A 335 53.52 -3.06 24.14
N MET A 336 54.54 -2.33 23.70
CA MET A 336 55.88 -2.91 23.58
C MET A 336 56.28 -3.37 24.98
N LYS A 337 56.54 -4.67 25.13
CA LYS A 337 57.23 -5.18 26.32
C LYS A 337 58.63 -4.60 26.29
N VAL A 338 58.88 -3.59 27.12
CA VAL A 338 60.24 -3.20 27.46
C VAL A 338 60.83 -4.37 28.26
N LYS A 339 61.87 -5.01 27.72
CA LYS A 339 62.73 -5.88 28.53
C LYS A 339 63.58 -4.95 29.39
N GLU A 340 63.35 -4.94 30.69
CA GLU A 340 64.31 -4.42 31.65
C GLU A 340 65.57 -5.30 31.60
N LYS A 341 66.74 -4.64 31.59
CA LYS A 341 68.06 -5.27 31.62
C LYS A 341 68.49 -5.49 33.06
#